data_AF-A0A7K8X5A0-F1
#
_entry.id   AF-A0A7K8X5A0-F1
#
_cell.length_a   1.000
_cell.length_b   1.000
_cell.length_c   1.000
_cell.angle_alpha   90.00
_cell.angle_beta   90.00
_cell.angle_gamma   90.00
#
_symmetry.space_group_name_H-M   'P 1'
#
loop_
_entity.id
_entity.type
_entity.pdbx_description
1 polymer ?
#
loop_
_entity_poly.entity_id
_entity_poly.type
_entity_poly.pdbx_seq_one_letter_code
_entity_poly.pdbx_strand_id
1 'polypeptide(L)'
;RDFSERCAQCSEVNWGLTDAGGFYCRSCHNVIERTREAVSADFVCNSRVQTISKGSRDRKEKDGGCEWYVCEGFQLVLKKQAEALAALGVSPQMKDEVLGRFWRCYLQKSKQAYCIRPAGAAAKASATCESSTDVDSDPGTPSLLQLLSESEGDLQSECSFASSTTRLSGSTSAYSGSVDGSLYLKERSREKLRMTMPMTLSFCYMALLWLREPMTLSDLLRFVVEGHIPYLNVFQHFPEKMKLYGLDLRIFCVESWPAYEEVHDTMLELAAFLDLPRFPEVTPSCFLHPDMLCMKYLMEANLPGE
;
A
#
# COMPACT_ATOMS: atom_id res chain seq x y z
N ARG A 1 28.38 4.60 21.68
CA ARG A 1 27.54 5.75 22.09
C ARG A 1 27.74 6.80 21.02
N ASP A 2 26.67 7.16 20.32
CA ASP A 2 26.73 8.08 19.20
C ASP A 2 27.06 9.49 19.69
N PHE A 3 27.88 10.20 18.92
CA PHE A 3 28.32 11.54 19.27
C PHE A 3 27.18 12.53 19.00
N SER A 4 26.57 13.05 20.08
CA SER A 4 25.37 13.88 20.03
C SER A 4 25.63 15.39 20.17
N GLU A 5 26.89 15.83 20.13
CA GLU A 5 27.23 17.25 20.15
C GLU A 5 26.99 17.90 18.77
N ARG A 6 26.57 19.17 18.75
CA ARG A 6 26.35 19.93 17.51
C ARG A 6 27.67 20.30 16.87
N CYS A 7 27.73 20.26 15.54
CA CYS A 7 28.89 20.76 14.80
C CYS A 7 29.12 22.25 15.11
N ALA A 8 30.34 22.62 15.49
CA ALA A 8 30.69 24.01 15.81
C ALA A 8 30.57 24.96 14.60
N GLN A 9 30.59 24.44 13.37
CA GLN A 9 30.55 25.24 12.14
C GLN A 9 29.13 25.40 11.58
N CYS A 10 28.30 24.34 11.61
CA CYS A 10 26.96 24.35 10.99
C CYS A 10 25.82 23.99 11.94
N SER A 11 26.10 23.78 13.24
CA SER A 11 25.13 23.45 14.30
C SER A 11 24.32 22.16 14.11
N GLU A 12 24.58 21.38 13.06
CA GLU A 12 23.95 20.08 12.79
C GLU A 12 24.55 18.95 13.62
N VAL A 13 23.72 17.99 14.04
CA VAL A 13 24.15 16.77 14.75
C VAL A 13 24.17 15.61 13.75
N ASN A 14 25.07 15.68 12.77
CA ASN A 14 25.18 14.70 11.70
C ASN A 14 26.66 14.35 11.45
N TRP A 15 27.14 13.33 12.15
CA TRP A 15 28.56 12.93 12.17
C TRP A 15 28.78 11.60 11.44
N GLY A 16 29.82 11.56 10.61
CA GLY A 16 30.41 10.36 10.02
C GLY A 16 31.73 10.00 10.70
N LEU A 17 32.15 8.76 10.54
CA LEU A 17 33.44 8.26 11.02
C LEU A 17 34.39 8.10 9.84
N THR A 18 35.63 8.55 9.98
CA THR A 18 36.72 8.21 9.05
C THR A 18 37.30 6.85 9.40
N ASP A 19 37.96 6.20 8.44
CA ASP A 19 38.57 4.88 8.63
C ASP A 19 39.70 4.89 9.69
N ALA A 20 40.25 6.07 9.98
CA ALA A 20 41.22 6.31 11.06
C ALA A 20 40.56 6.56 12.44
N GLY A 21 39.23 6.43 12.56
CA GLY A 21 38.49 6.55 13.81
C GLY A 21 38.20 7.99 14.27
N GLY A 22 38.37 8.98 13.40
CA GLY A 22 38.01 10.38 13.65
C GLY A 22 36.57 10.68 13.22
N PHE A 23 35.96 11.73 13.78
CA PHE A 23 34.61 12.16 13.38
C PHE A 23 34.68 13.34 12.40
N TYR A 24 33.82 13.32 11.38
CA TYR A 24 33.62 14.45 10.47
C TYR A 24 32.13 14.77 10.33
N CYS A 25 31.79 16.05 10.20
CA CYS A 25 30.40 16.44 9.98
C CYS A 25 30.00 16.13 8.53
N ARG A 26 28.90 15.40 8.32
CA ARG A 26 28.42 15.08 6.96
C ARG A 26 27.82 16.27 6.23
N SER A 27 27.41 17.32 6.96
CA SER A 27 26.78 18.50 6.37
C SER A 27 27.77 19.56 5.90
N CYS A 28 28.92 19.72 6.58
CA CYS A 28 29.92 20.74 6.24
C CYS A 28 31.34 20.21 6.08
N HIS A 29 31.54 18.89 6.18
CA HIS A 29 32.84 18.21 6.10
C HIS A 29 33.89 18.68 7.12
N ASN A 30 33.49 19.40 8.17
CA ASN A 30 34.39 19.77 9.26
C ASN A 30 34.82 18.53 10.07
N VAL A 31 36.13 18.29 10.15
CA VAL A 31 36.73 17.17 10.88
C VAL A 31 37.08 17.63 12.29
N ILE A 32 36.80 16.78 13.29
CA ILE A 32 37.23 17.00 14.68
C ILE A 32 38.26 15.94 15.09
N GLU A 33 39.30 16.32 15.82
CA GLU A 33 40.41 15.45 16.24
C GLU A 33 40.03 14.40 17.30
N ARG A 34 38.76 14.29 17.68
CA ARG A 34 38.34 13.33 18.70
C ARG A 34 38.35 11.92 18.12
N THR A 35 39.40 11.15 18.41
CA THR A 35 39.48 9.73 18.09
C THR A 35 38.60 8.91 19.02
N ARG A 36 37.83 7.96 18.49
CA ARG A 36 37.14 6.95 19.30
C ARG A 36 38.21 6.09 19.99
N GLU A 37 38.36 6.24 21.31
CA GLU A 37 39.20 5.34 22.10
C GLU A 37 38.69 3.90 21.93
N ALA A 38 39.48 3.08 21.26
CA ALA A 38 39.22 1.66 21.12
C ALA A 38 39.54 0.99 22.45
N VAL A 39 38.50 0.51 23.15
CA VAL A 39 38.69 -0.32 24.35
C VAL A 39 39.23 -1.67 23.88
N SER A 40 40.54 -1.88 24.06
CA SER A 40 41.20 -3.17 23.94
C SER A 40 40.62 -4.12 24.99
N ALA A 41 40.16 -5.28 24.55
CA ALA A 41 39.72 -6.35 25.44
C ALA A 41 40.95 -7.16 25.89
N ASP A 42 41.56 -6.76 27.00
CA ASP A 42 42.52 -7.60 27.71
C ASP A 42 42.14 -7.73 29.20
N PHE A 43 42.08 -8.99 29.63
CA PHE A 43 41.79 -9.47 30.98
C PHE A 43 42.76 -8.91 32.04
N VAL A 44 42.25 -8.48 33.21
CA VAL A 44 42.72 -8.91 34.56
C VAL A 44 41.57 -8.77 35.58
N CYS A 45 41.50 -9.74 36.48
CA CYS A 45 40.45 -10.02 37.48
C CYS A 45 40.52 -9.13 38.74
N ASN A 46 39.40 -9.12 39.48
CA ASN A 46 39.20 -8.71 40.89
C ASN A 46 39.06 -7.21 41.22
N SER A 47 37.82 -6.79 41.48
CA SER A 47 37.44 -6.37 42.84
C SER A 47 35.92 -6.21 42.98
N ARG A 48 35.47 -6.42 44.20
CA ARG A 48 34.11 -6.70 44.66
C ARG A 48 33.37 -5.38 44.90
N VAL A 49 32.30 -5.09 44.16
CA VAL A 49 31.29 -4.09 44.56
C VAL A 49 29.89 -4.65 44.30
N GLN A 50 29.17 -4.87 45.38
CA GLN A 50 27.73 -5.12 45.39
C GLN A 50 27.01 -3.79 45.28
N THR A 51 26.32 -3.57 44.17
CA THR A 51 25.24 -2.57 44.11
C THR A 51 24.10 -3.15 43.30
N ILE A 52 23.02 -3.45 44.01
CA ILE A 52 21.73 -3.84 43.46
C ILE A 52 21.17 -2.62 42.72
N SER A 53 21.43 -2.50 41.42
CA SER A 53 20.62 -1.67 40.53
C SER A 53 19.55 -2.58 39.93
N LYS A 54 18.29 -2.30 40.27
CA LYS A 54 17.09 -2.85 39.64
C LYS A 54 17.34 -3.03 38.15
N GLY A 55 17.34 -4.28 37.68
CA GLY A 55 17.37 -4.57 36.25
C GLY A 55 16.17 -3.90 35.59
N SER A 56 16.40 -2.75 34.95
CA SER A 56 15.59 -2.39 33.80
C SER A 56 15.86 -3.51 32.81
N ARG A 57 14.91 -4.45 32.71
CA ARG A 57 14.83 -5.35 31.58
C ARG A 57 15.17 -4.51 30.35
N ASP A 58 16.25 -4.88 29.66
CA ASP A 58 16.34 -4.59 28.25
C ASP A 58 15.01 -5.07 27.68
N ARG A 59 14.11 -4.12 27.43
CA ARG A 59 13.15 -4.28 26.35
C ARG A 59 14.05 -4.31 25.13
N LYS A 60 14.53 -5.51 24.79
CA LYS A 60 14.40 -5.99 23.42
C LYS A 60 13.01 -5.54 23.04
N GLU A 61 12.90 -4.45 22.28
CA GLU A 61 11.68 -4.19 21.53
C GLU A 61 11.46 -5.49 20.79
N LYS A 62 10.51 -6.28 21.30
CA LYS A 62 9.83 -7.24 20.48
C LYS A 62 9.26 -6.35 19.40
N ASP A 63 9.93 -6.32 18.27
CA ASP A 63 9.43 -5.76 17.02
C ASP A 63 8.15 -6.55 16.74
N GLY A 64 7.08 -6.09 17.38
CA GLY A 64 5.74 -6.57 17.14
C GLY A 64 5.46 -6.10 15.74
N GLY A 65 5.52 -7.03 14.78
CA GLY A 65 5.23 -6.72 13.38
C GLY A 65 4.00 -5.82 13.34
N CYS A 66 4.20 -4.59 12.85
CA CYS A 66 3.11 -3.63 12.82
C CYS A 66 2.01 -4.22 11.95
N GLU A 67 0.87 -4.53 12.56
CA GLU A 67 -0.33 -4.90 11.82
C GLU A 67 -0.65 -3.80 10.81
N TRP A 68 -0.91 -4.20 9.57
CA TRP A 68 -1.24 -3.28 8.48
C TRP A 68 -2.46 -3.80 7.70
N TYR A 69 -3.16 -2.90 7.04
CA TYR A 69 -4.41 -3.19 6.31
C TYR A 69 -4.22 -2.99 4.80
N VAL A 70 -4.96 -3.74 3.98
CA VAL A 70 -4.88 -3.66 2.51
C VAL A 70 -5.01 -2.22 2.01
N CYS A 71 -5.89 -1.42 2.62
CA CYS A 71 -6.07 -0.02 2.25
C CYS A 71 -4.78 0.81 2.44
N GLU A 72 -3.97 0.54 3.46
CA GLU A 72 -2.67 1.20 3.66
C GLU A 72 -1.70 0.83 2.54
N GLY A 73 -1.78 -0.40 2.01
CA GLY A 73 -0.97 -0.85 0.88
C GLY A 73 -1.30 -0.05 -0.38
N PHE A 74 -2.58 0.09 -0.70
CA PHE A 74 -3.02 0.93 -1.81
C PHE A 74 -2.65 2.41 -1.62
N GLN A 75 -2.70 2.91 -0.39
CA GLN A 75 -2.25 4.27 -0.09
C GLN A 75 -0.77 4.48 -0.41
N LEU A 76 0.10 3.49 -0.15
CA LEU A 76 1.50 3.56 -0.56
C LEU A 76 1.68 3.53 -2.07
N VAL A 77 0.91 2.69 -2.77
CA VAL A 77 0.93 2.64 -4.24
C VAL A 77 0.54 4.00 -4.83
N LEU A 78 -0.59 4.55 -4.40
CA LEU A 78 -1.07 5.87 -4.83
C LEU A 78 -0.05 6.97 -4.55
N LYS A 79 0.58 6.95 -3.36
CA LYS A 79 1.63 7.91 -3.01
C LYS A 79 2.82 7.83 -3.97
N LYS A 80 3.27 6.61 -4.29
CA LYS A 80 4.40 6.39 -5.21
C LYS A 80 4.09 6.82 -6.64
N GLN A 81 2.88 6.53 -7.12
CA GLN A 81 2.42 6.99 -8.43
C GLN A 81 2.31 8.52 -8.49
N ALA A 82 1.79 9.16 -7.45
CA ALA A 82 1.70 10.61 -7.39
C ALA A 82 3.07 11.29 -7.28
N GLU A 83 4.02 10.71 -6.56
CA GLU A 83 5.43 11.16 -6.54
C GLU A 83 6.06 11.08 -7.93
N ALA A 84 5.82 10.00 -8.68
CA ALA A 84 6.29 9.85 -10.06
C ALA A 84 5.64 10.87 -11.01
N LEU A 85 4.33 11.11 -10.89
CA LEU A 85 3.63 12.13 -11.68
C LEU A 85 4.16 13.53 -11.41
N ALA A 86 4.44 13.87 -10.14
CA ALA A 86 5.09 15.14 -9.80
C ALA A 86 6.50 15.25 -10.42
N ALA A 87 7.27 14.16 -10.49
CA ALA A 87 8.56 14.14 -11.15
C ALA A 87 8.47 14.32 -12.69
N LEU A 88 7.33 13.95 -13.29
CA LEU A 88 7.00 14.20 -14.70
C LEU A 88 6.49 15.63 -14.96
N GLY A 89 6.43 16.49 -13.92
CA GLY A 89 6.06 17.90 -14.04
C GLY A 89 4.59 18.22 -13.74
N VAL A 90 3.79 17.24 -13.31
CA VAL A 90 2.42 17.47 -12.85
C VAL A 90 2.43 18.33 -11.57
N SER A 91 1.47 19.24 -11.43
CA SER A 91 1.38 20.12 -10.25
C SER A 91 1.33 19.32 -8.95
N PRO A 92 2.13 19.67 -7.91
CA PRO A 92 2.06 19.02 -6.60
C PRO A 92 0.67 19.07 -5.95
N GLN A 93 -0.17 20.05 -6.34
CA GLN A 93 -1.57 20.16 -5.90
C GLN A 93 -2.38 18.90 -6.24
N MET A 94 -2.02 18.19 -7.32
CA MET A 94 -2.63 16.94 -7.71
C MET A 94 -2.59 15.92 -6.57
N LYS A 95 -1.41 15.74 -5.98
CA LYS A 95 -1.20 14.80 -4.87
C LYS A 95 -1.85 15.29 -3.58
N ASP A 96 -1.54 16.54 -3.20
CA ASP A 96 -1.79 17.04 -1.85
C ASP A 96 -3.26 17.47 -1.64
N GLU A 97 -3.90 18.04 -2.66
CA GLU A 97 -5.25 18.62 -2.52
C GLU A 97 -6.36 17.76 -3.12
N VAL A 98 -6.07 17.10 -4.25
CA VAL A 98 -7.08 16.40 -5.06
C VAL A 98 -7.07 14.91 -4.79
N LEU A 99 -5.97 14.21 -5.09
CA LEU A 99 -5.85 12.77 -4.95
C LEU A 99 -6.09 12.32 -3.50
N GLY A 100 -5.48 13.01 -2.53
CA GLY A 100 -5.69 12.72 -1.11
C GLY A 100 -7.13 12.96 -0.65
N ARG A 101 -7.89 13.85 -1.31
CA ARG A 101 -9.33 14.06 -1.03
C ARG A 101 -10.17 12.93 -1.60
N PHE A 102 -9.93 12.54 -2.85
CA PHE A 102 -10.60 11.38 -3.47
C PHE A 102 -10.36 10.10 -2.68
N TRP A 103 -9.11 9.85 -2.27
CA TRP A 103 -8.76 8.68 -1.46
C TRP A 103 -9.47 8.66 -0.11
N ARG A 104 -9.50 9.79 0.63
CA ARG A 104 -10.22 9.88 1.90
C ARG A 104 -11.73 9.66 1.74
N CYS A 105 -12.34 10.24 0.70
CA CYS A 105 -13.74 10.01 0.37
C CYS A 105 -14.01 8.52 0.11
N TYR A 106 -13.15 7.87 -0.67
CA TYR A 106 -13.23 6.45 -0.94
C TYR A 106 -13.17 5.61 0.34
N LEU A 107 -12.19 5.87 1.21
CA LEU A 107 -12.03 5.14 2.48
C LEU A 107 -13.26 5.28 3.38
N GLN A 108 -13.84 6.48 3.43
CA GLN A 108 -15.05 6.75 4.21
C GLN A 108 -16.26 6.00 3.63
N LYS A 109 -16.51 6.09 2.32
CA LYS A 109 -17.68 5.44 1.68
C LYS A 109 -17.56 3.92 1.68
N SER A 110 -16.36 3.38 1.49
CA SER A 110 -16.10 1.94 1.54
C SER A 110 -16.02 1.37 2.96
N LYS A 111 -16.05 2.23 3.99
CA LYS A 111 -15.94 1.88 5.42
C LYS A 111 -14.65 1.13 5.78
N GLN A 112 -13.57 1.34 5.01
CA GLN A 112 -12.26 0.74 5.25
C GLN A 112 -11.43 1.52 6.28
N ALA A 113 -11.73 2.81 6.47
CA ALA A 113 -11.14 3.63 7.53
C ALA A 113 -12.16 4.66 8.04
N TYR A 114 -11.80 5.37 9.12
CA TYR A 114 -12.63 6.43 9.72
C TYR A 114 -14.03 5.98 10.17
N CYS A 115 -14.18 4.69 10.51
CA CYS A 115 -15.40 4.12 11.06
C CYS A 115 -15.18 3.76 12.54
N ILE A 116 -16.21 3.93 13.37
CA ILE A 116 -16.19 3.58 14.82
C ILE A 116 -15.91 2.07 15.03
N ARG A 117 -16.05 1.26 13.98
CA ARG A 117 -15.63 -0.14 13.94
C ARG A 117 -15.40 -0.57 12.48
N PRO A 118 -14.25 -1.17 12.11
CA PRO A 118 -14.08 -1.73 10.77
C PRO A 118 -15.04 -2.89 10.55
N ALA A 119 -15.68 -2.93 9.39
CA ALA A 119 -16.58 -4.01 9.00
C ALA A 119 -15.77 -5.32 8.91
N GLY A 120 -15.95 -6.23 9.85
CA GLY A 120 -15.22 -7.49 9.93
C GLY A 120 -14.71 -7.85 11.33
N ALA A 121 -14.65 -6.90 12.26
CA ALA A 121 -14.35 -7.18 13.67
C ALA A 121 -15.59 -7.71 14.41
N ALA A 122 -16.06 -8.90 14.01
CA ALA A 122 -16.87 -9.72 14.91
C ALA A 122 -16.07 -9.84 16.21
N ALA A 123 -16.64 -9.32 17.30
CA ALA A 123 -16.06 -9.51 18.61
C ALA A 123 -15.85 -11.02 18.78
N LYS A 124 -14.60 -11.44 19.02
CA LYS A 124 -14.37 -12.68 19.75
C LYS A 124 -14.96 -12.45 21.14
N ALA A 125 -16.28 -12.64 21.25
CA ALA A 125 -16.92 -12.79 22.53
C ALA A 125 -16.34 -14.09 23.10
N SER A 126 -15.51 -13.91 24.12
CA SER A 126 -15.12 -14.96 25.05
C SER A 126 -16.40 -15.60 25.59
N ALA A 127 -16.81 -16.73 25.01
CA ALA A 127 -17.76 -17.62 25.65
C ALA A 127 -17.00 -18.35 26.76
N THR A 128 -16.83 -17.65 27.88
CA THR A 128 -16.57 -18.28 29.17
C THR A 128 -17.86 -18.97 29.59
N CYS A 129 -17.67 -20.22 30.01
CA CYS A 129 -18.68 -21.19 30.37
C CYS A 129 -19.65 -20.69 31.45
N GLU A 130 -20.95 -20.87 31.24
CA GLU A 130 -21.88 -21.14 32.34
C GLU A 130 -22.68 -22.40 32.01
N SER A 131 -22.56 -23.35 32.93
CA SER A 131 -23.17 -24.66 32.94
C SER A 131 -24.63 -24.56 33.38
N SER A 132 -25.55 -25.17 32.64
CA SER A 132 -26.77 -25.76 33.20
C SER A 132 -27.35 -26.86 32.30
N THR A 133 -27.95 -27.83 32.96
CA THR A 133 -28.22 -29.24 32.60
C THR A 133 -29.45 -29.48 31.71
N ASP A 134 -29.39 -30.59 30.95
CA ASP A 134 -30.46 -31.54 30.55
C ASP A 134 -31.78 -31.01 29.95
N VAL A 135 -32.16 -31.39 28.72
CA VAL A 135 -32.85 -32.65 28.36
C VAL A 135 -33.12 -32.74 26.83
N ASP A 136 -33.17 -34.01 26.40
CA ASP A 136 -33.39 -34.69 25.12
C ASP A 136 -34.66 -34.34 24.28
N SER A 137 -34.56 -34.38 22.94
CA SER A 137 -35.52 -34.99 21.98
C SER A 137 -35.20 -34.71 20.49
N ASP A 138 -34.69 -35.75 19.81
CA ASP A 138 -34.89 -36.31 18.44
C ASP A 138 -35.15 -35.47 17.13
N PRO A 139 -34.74 -35.97 15.94
CA PRO A 139 -34.63 -35.22 14.69
C PRO A 139 -35.82 -35.41 13.73
N GLY A 140 -36.06 -34.41 12.88
CA GLY A 140 -37.02 -34.50 11.77
C GLY A 140 -36.53 -33.79 10.51
N THR A 141 -36.11 -34.57 9.51
CA THR A 141 -36.11 -34.16 8.09
C THR A 141 -37.39 -34.70 7.45
N PRO A 142 -37.96 -34.07 6.41
CA PRO A 142 -37.58 -34.47 5.04
C PRO A 142 -37.67 -33.39 3.92
N SER A 143 -36.72 -33.49 2.98
CA SER A 143 -36.75 -33.48 1.49
C SER A 143 -37.62 -32.57 0.60
N LEU A 144 -37.10 -32.40 -0.64
CA LEU A 144 -37.69 -32.07 -1.98
C LEU A 144 -37.68 -30.58 -2.41
N LEU A 145 -37.19 -30.09 -3.57
CA LEU A 145 -36.82 -30.54 -4.94
C LEU A 145 -35.78 -29.51 -5.51
N GLN A 146 -34.62 -29.83 -6.10
CA GLN A 146 -34.31 -30.30 -7.46
C GLN A 146 -35.06 -29.65 -8.64
N LEU A 147 -34.39 -28.77 -9.40
CA LEU A 147 -34.42 -28.70 -10.87
C LEU A 147 -33.09 -28.14 -11.42
N LEU A 148 -32.60 -28.80 -12.48
CA LEU A 148 -31.38 -28.56 -13.25
C LEU A 148 -31.71 -27.85 -14.59
N SER A 149 -30.75 -27.09 -15.14
CA SER A 149 -30.36 -27.05 -16.58
C SER A 149 -29.29 -25.95 -16.76
N GLU A 150 -28.02 -26.29 -16.98
CA GLU A 150 -27.34 -26.60 -18.25
C GLU A 150 -27.07 -25.37 -19.14
N SER A 151 -25.79 -24.93 -19.15
CA SER A 151 -25.15 -24.30 -20.31
C SER A 151 -23.64 -24.50 -20.20
N GLU A 152 -23.13 -25.38 -21.06
CA GLU A 152 -21.72 -25.61 -21.36
C GLU A 152 -21.13 -24.44 -22.17
N GLY A 153 -19.83 -24.19 -22.00
CA GLY A 153 -19.07 -23.13 -22.69
C GLY A 153 -17.68 -22.98 -22.08
N ASP A 154 -16.76 -23.80 -22.60
CA ASP A 154 -15.41 -24.14 -22.11
C ASP A 154 -14.34 -23.02 -22.24
N LEU A 155 -13.17 -23.29 -21.65
CA LEU A 155 -11.85 -22.61 -21.66
C LEU A 155 -11.45 -21.95 -20.32
N GLN A 156 -11.15 -22.79 -19.32
CA GLN A 156 -10.30 -22.42 -18.19
C GLN A 156 -8.89 -23.00 -18.36
N SER A 157 -7.90 -22.10 -18.42
CA SER A 157 -6.48 -22.42 -18.31
C SER A 157 -6.20 -23.00 -16.93
N GLU A 158 -5.74 -24.25 -16.90
CA GLU A 158 -5.39 -24.99 -15.70
C GLU A 158 -4.16 -24.38 -15.01
N CYS A 159 -4.34 -23.89 -13.79
CA CYS A 159 -3.23 -23.74 -12.84
C CYS A 159 -3.37 -24.81 -11.77
N SER A 160 -2.69 -25.93 -11.97
CA SER A 160 -2.54 -27.01 -11.00
C SER A 160 -1.67 -26.55 -9.82
N PHE A 161 -2.30 -26.02 -8.78
CA PHE A 161 -1.70 -26.01 -7.44
C PHE A 161 -2.38 -27.09 -6.61
N ALA A 162 -1.64 -28.19 -6.39
CA ALA A 162 -2.05 -29.31 -5.56
C ALA A 162 -2.52 -28.82 -4.19
N SER A 163 -3.83 -28.88 -3.96
CA SER A 163 -4.42 -28.68 -2.63
C SER A 163 -4.09 -29.88 -1.76
N SER A 164 -2.99 -29.77 -1.00
CA SER A 164 -2.74 -30.70 0.11
C SER A 164 -3.45 -30.16 1.35
N THR A 165 -4.61 -30.74 1.67
CA THR A 165 -5.31 -30.56 2.94
C THR A 165 -4.55 -31.27 4.06
N THR A 166 -3.47 -30.65 4.53
CA THR A 166 -2.74 -31.13 5.71
C THR A 166 -3.43 -30.59 6.96
N ARG A 167 -4.16 -31.45 7.67
CA ARG A 167 -4.60 -31.19 9.05
C ARG A 167 -3.37 -31.18 9.94
N LEU A 168 -2.83 -29.99 10.23
CA LEU A 168 -1.74 -29.79 11.19
C LEU A 168 -2.27 -29.05 12.42
N SER A 169 -2.30 -29.79 13.52
CA SER A 169 -2.44 -29.29 14.89
C SER A 169 -1.09 -28.74 15.36
N GLY A 170 -1.09 -27.54 15.96
CA GLY A 170 0.01 -27.02 16.79
C GLY A 170 0.95 -26.01 16.12
N SER A 171 0.91 -24.77 16.62
CA SER A 171 1.93 -23.70 16.49
C SER A 171 2.50 -23.39 15.10
N THR A 172 1.84 -22.48 14.38
CA THR A 172 2.49 -21.69 13.33
C THR A 172 2.54 -20.23 13.77
N SER A 173 3.72 -19.61 13.67
CA SER A 173 3.95 -18.19 13.93
C SER A 173 3.15 -17.35 12.93
N ALA A 174 1.92 -17.03 13.31
CA ALA A 174 0.88 -16.53 12.42
C ALA A 174 0.79 -15.00 12.42
N TYR A 175 1.81 -14.28 11.93
CA TYR A 175 1.67 -12.85 11.63
C TYR A 175 2.63 -12.45 10.51
N SER A 176 2.27 -12.77 9.27
CA SER A 176 2.97 -12.27 8.10
C SER A 176 1.94 -12.10 6.99
N GLY A 177 1.56 -10.85 6.74
CA GLY A 177 0.51 -10.44 5.80
C GLY A 177 -0.42 -9.41 6.43
N SER A 178 -1.25 -8.75 5.61
CA SER A 178 -2.21 -7.76 6.09
C SER A 178 -3.28 -8.43 6.97
N VAL A 179 -3.82 -7.67 7.93
CA VAL A 179 -4.83 -8.16 8.89
C VAL A 179 -6.11 -8.60 8.17
N ASP A 180 -6.48 -7.89 7.11
CA ASP A 180 -7.73 -8.00 6.40
C ASP A 180 -7.62 -8.67 5.03
N GLY A 181 -6.44 -9.07 4.55
CA GLY A 181 -6.24 -9.58 3.18
C GLY A 181 -7.10 -10.79 2.85
N SER A 182 -7.38 -11.65 3.83
CA SER A 182 -8.28 -12.81 3.66
C SER A 182 -9.76 -12.44 3.55
N LEU A 183 -10.20 -11.40 4.26
CA LEU A 183 -11.56 -10.87 4.15
C LEU A 183 -11.71 -10.05 2.87
N TYR A 184 -10.66 -9.31 2.51
CA TYR A 184 -10.60 -8.45 1.33
C TYR A 184 -10.95 -9.20 0.03
N LEU A 185 -10.44 -10.42 -0.12
CA LEU A 185 -10.73 -11.24 -1.31
C LEU A 185 -12.08 -11.98 -1.24
N LYS A 186 -12.59 -12.25 -0.02
CA LYS A 186 -13.82 -13.03 0.18
C LYS A 186 -15.08 -12.16 0.20
N GLU A 187 -14.96 -10.88 0.54
CA GLU A 187 -16.10 -9.97 0.62
C GLU A 187 -16.62 -9.64 -0.79
N ARG A 188 -17.53 -10.49 -1.29
CA ARG A 188 -18.36 -10.22 -2.47
C ARG A 188 -19.59 -9.40 -2.07
N SER A 189 -19.40 -8.24 -1.42
CA SER A 189 -20.52 -7.34 -1.17
C SER A 189 -20.79 -6.53 -2.44
N ARG A 190 -21.94 -6.73 -3.07
CA ARG A 190 -22.42 -5.92 -4.22
C ARG A 190 -22.46 -4.41 -3.94
N GLU A 191 -22.47 -4.01 -2.67
CA GLU A 191 -22.63 -2.62 -2.23
C GLU A 191 -21.32 -1.86 -2.00
N LYS A 192 -20.15 -2.51 -2.03
CA LYS A 192 -18.86 -1.84 -1.79
C LYS A 192 -17.95 -2.01 -3.01
N LEU A 193 -17.57 -0.90 -3.64
CA LEU A 193 -16.56 -0.88 -4.70
C LEU A 193 -15.19 -1.23 -4.09
N ARG A 194 -14.67 -2.42 -4.37
CA ARG A 194 -13.40 -2.91 -3.82
C ARG A 194 -12.22 -2.34 -4.59
N MET A 195 -11.19 -1.85 -3.89
CA MET A 195 -9.97 -1.34 -4.48
C MET A 195 -9.23 -2.44 -5.26
N THR A 196 -8.72 -2.06 -6.43
CA THR A 196 -7.86 -2.89 -7.29
C THR A 196 -6.65 -2.08 -7.74
N MET A 197 -5.67 -2.76 -8.34
CA MET A 197 -4.50 -2.08 -8.88
C MET A 197 -4.85 -1.12 -10.04
N PRO A 198 -5.69 -1.47 -11.04
CA PRO A 198 -6.18 -0.51 -12.04
C PRO A 198 -6.84 0.73 -11.45
N MET A 199 -7.62 0.58 -10.37
CA MET A 199 -8.22 1.74 -9.67
C MET A 199 -7.18 2.75 -9.22
N THR A 200 -5.95 2.34 -8.88
CA THR A 200 -4.88 3.28 -8.49
C THR A 200 -4.56 4.28 -9.60
N LEU A 201 -4.53 3.80 -10.85
CA LEU A 201 -4.36 4.65 -12.03
C LEU A 201 -5.62 5.47 -12.32
N SER A 202 -6.81 4.90 -12.12
CA SER A 202 -8.07 5.64 -12.25
C SER A 202 -8.12 6.84 -11.29
N PHE A 203 -7.72 6.67 -10.03
CA PHE A 203 -7.59 7.77 -9.07
C PHE A 203 -6.62 8.85 -9.55
N CYS A 204 -5.44 8.44 -10.04
CA CYS A 204 -4.45 9.36 -10.58
C CYS A 204 -5.02 10.13 -11.78
N TYR A 205 -5.67 9.44 -12.72
CA TYR A 205 -6.24 10.05 -13.91
C TYR A 205 -7.39 11.01 -13.58
N MET A 206 -8.28 10.64 -12.65
CA MET A 206 -9.30 11.56 -12.15
C MET A 206 -8.65 12.81 -11.55
N ALA A 207 -7.58 12.68 -10.76
CA ALA A 207 -6.91 13.84 -10.19
C ALA A 207 -6.30 14.75 -11.28
N LEU A 208 -5.75 14.18 -12.35
CA LEU A 208 -5.26 14.92 -13.53
C LEU A 208 -6.39 15.68 -14.24
N LEU A 209 -7.52 15.01 -14.50
CA LEU A 209 -8.70 15.62 -15.12
C LEU A 209 -9.25 16.77 -14.27
N TRP A 210 -9.29 16.59 -12.95
CA TRP A 210 -9.79 17.61 -12.03
C TRP A 210 -8.97 18.90 -12.07
N LEU A 211 -7.66 18.78 -12.31
CA LEU A 211 -6.75 19.93 -12.44
C LEU A 211 -6.54 20.38 -13.89
N ARG A 212 -7.17 19.73 -14.87
CA ARG A 212 -6.97 19.98 -16.31
C ARG A 212 -5.50 19.87 -16.72
N GLU A 213 -4.78 18.94 -16.12
CA GLU A 213 -3.39 18.63 -16.48
C GLU A 213 -3.32 18.10 -17.92
N PRO A 214 -2.25 18.40 -18.68
CA PRO A 214 -2.15 18.10 -20.11
C PRO A 214 -1.91 16.62 -20.45
N MET A 215 -2.11 15.72 -19.50
CA MET A 215 -1.82 14.29 -19.64
C MET A 215 -3.10 13.52 -19.90
N THR A 216 -3.18 12.87 -21.07
CA THR A 216 -4.31 11.98 -21.42
C THR A 216 -4.18 10.62 -20.70
N LEU A 217 -5.24 9.81 -20.70
CA LEU A 217 -5.16 8.43 -20.18
C LEU A 217 -4.16 7.59 -20.99
N SER A 218 -4.09 7.79 -22.30
CA SER A 218 -3.10 7.13 -23.16
C SER A 218 -1.67 7.51 -22.78
N ASP A 219 -1.41 8.78 -22.47
CA ASP A 219 -0.11 9.24 -21.97
C ASP A 219 0.23 8.60 -20.62
N LEU A 220 -0.74 8.58 -19.69
CA LEU A 220 -0.56 7.97 -18.37
C LEU A 220 -0.16 6.50 -18.50
N LEU A 221 -0.87 5.73 -19.32
CA LEU A 221 -0.58 4.32 -19.55
C LEU A 221 0.76 4.11 -20.27
N ARG A 222 1.09 4.98 -21.22
CA ARG A 222 2.41 4.97 -21.86
C ARG A 222 3.53 5.17 -20.84
N PHE A 223 3.42 6.15 -19.93
CA PHE A 223 4.40 6.36 -18.87
C PHE A 223 4.49 5.21 -17.86
N VAL A 224 3.39 4.49 -17.65
CA VAL A 224 3.38 3.25 -16.86
C VAL A 224 4.18 2.16 -17.58
N VAL A 225 3.92 1.94 -18.87
CA VAL A 225 4.63 0.93 -19.69
C VAL A 225 6.12 1.24 -19.84
N GLU A 226 6.47 2.52 -19.99
CA GLU A 226 7.86 3.01 -20.05
C GLU A 226 8.57 2.95 -18.69
N GLY A 227 7.86 2.62 -17.60
CA GLY A 227 8.43 2.48 -16.26
C GLY A 227 8.65 3.79 -15.51
N HIS A 228 8.18 4.92 -16.05
CA HIS A 228 8.23 6.22 -15.38
C HIS A 228 7.25 6.29 -14.20
N ILE A 229 6.10 5.62 -14.30
CA ILE A 229 5.11 5.54 -13.23
C ILE A 229 5.07 4.10 -12.69
N PRO A 230 5.33 3.88 -11.39
CA PRO A 230 5.37 2.53 -10.84
C PRO A 230 3.97 1.91 -10.79
N TYR A 231 3.84 0.72 -11.35
CA TYR A 231 2.60 -0.06 -11.34
C TYR A 231 2.91 -1.54 -11.10
N LEU A 232 3.70 -2.16 -11.98
CA LEU A 232 4.22 -3.50 -11.76
C LEU A 232 5.21 -3.48 -10.59
N ASN A 233 5.15 -4.51 -9.74
CA ASN A 233 6.07 -4.70 -8.63
C ASN A 233 6.21 -3.51 -7.66
N VAL A 234 5.25 -2.60 -7.62
CA VAL A 234 5.29 -1.42 -6.74
C VAL A 234 5.43 -1.80 -5.27
N PHE A 235 4.93 -2.97 -4.89
CA PHE A 235 5.05 -3.54 -3.55
C PHE A 235 6.49 -3.76 -3.08
N GLN A 236 7.47 -3.83 -3.98
CA GLN A 236 8.87 -3.93 -3.61
C GLN A 236 9.37 -2.67 -2.87
N HIS A 237 8.66 -1.55 -3.01
CA HIS A 237 8.95 -0.30 -2.29
C HIS A 237 8.22 -0.20 -0.95
N PHE A 238 7.48 -1.24 -0.54
CA PHE A 238 6.80 -1.24 0.75
C PHE A 238 7.84 -1.34 1.88
N PRO A 239 7.60 -0.68 3.03
CA PRO A 239 8.53 -0.72 4.15
C PRO A 239 8.66 -2.14 4.71
N GLU A 240 9.78 -2.46 5.35
CA GLU A 240 10.07 -3.82 5.86
C GLU A 240 9.01 -4.38 6.81
N LYS A 241 8.30 -3.50 7.52
CA LYS A 241 7.18 -3.84 8.40
C LYS A 241 5.90 -4.28 7.66
N MET A 242 5.84 -4.06 6.35
CA MET A 242 4.68 -4.27 5.48
C MET A 242 4.99 -5.28 4.38
N LYS A 243 5.61 -6.39 4.77
CA LYS A 243 5.92 -7.47 3.85
C LYS A 243 4.63 -8.15 3.40
N LEU A 244 4.51 -8.36 2.10
CA LEU A 244 3.38 -9.07 1.50
C LEU A 244 3.55 -10.58 1.67
N TYR A 245 2.47 -11.26 2.03
CA TYR A 245 2.44 -12.71 2.12
C TYR A 245 1.09 -13.26 1.66
N GLY A 246 1.09 -14.51 1.20
CA GLY A 246 -0.14 -15.25 0.91
C GLY A 246 -1.09 -14.49 -0.03
N LEU A 247 -2.26 -14.12 0.49
CA LEU A 247 -3.31 -13.47 -0.29
C LEU A 247 -3.00 -12.03 -0.70
N ASP A 248 -2.12 -11.33 0.03
CA ASP A 248 -1.74 -9.95 -0.31
C ASP A 248 -0.97 -9.90 -1.63
N LEU A 249 -0.19 -10.94 -1.93
CA LEU A 249 0.50 -11.07 -3.20
C LEU A 249 -0.51 -11.10 -4.36
N ARG A 250 -1.67 -11.72 -4.18
CA ARG A 250 -2.73 -11.72 -5.22
C ARG A 250 -3.38 -10.35 -5.42
N ILE A 251 -3.24 -9.44 -4.46
CA ILE A 251 -3.82 -8.09 -4.52
C ILE A 251 -2.83 -7.12 -5.18
N PHE A 252 -1.55 -7.18 -4.79
CA PHE A 252 -0.55 -6.19 -5.18
C PHE A 252 0.47 -6.68 -6.21
N CYS A 253 0.64 -7.99 -6.39
CA CYS A 253 1.50 -8.53 -7.44
C CYS A 253 0.72 -8.62 -8.75
N VAL A 254 0.89 -7.61 -9.59
CA VAL A 254 0.31 -7.57 -10.93
C VAL A 254 1.29 -8.13 -11.94
N GLU A 255 0.82 -8.99 -12.84
CA GLU A 255 1.63 -9.68 -13.85
C GLU A 255 1.53 -9.04 -15.24
N SER A 256 0.60 -8.12 -15.45
CA SER A 256 0.34 -7.47 -16.74
C SER A 256 0.05 -5.97 -16.58
N TRP A 257 0.23 -5.23 -17.67
CA TRP A 257 -0.21 -3.84 -17.75
C TRP A 257 -1.75 -3.77 -17.85
N PRO A 258 -2.39 -2.75 -17.26
CA PRO A 258 -3.82 -2.61 -17.34
C PRO A 258 -4.23 -2.13 -18.73
N ALA A 259 -5.37 -2.59 -19.22
CA ALA A 259 -5.92 -2.11 -20.47
C ALA A 259 -6.49 -0.69 -20.32
N TYR A 260 -6.55 0.06 -21.42
CA TYR A 260 -7.16 1.40 -21.41
C TYR A 260 -8.60 1.35 -20.89
N GLU A 261 -9.42 0.44 -21.43
CA GLU A 261 -10.84 0.34 -21.06
C GLU A 261 -11.01 -0.07 -19.61
N GLU A 262 -10.14 -0.93 -19.09
CA GLU A 262 -10.17 -1.33 -17.69
C GLU A 262 -9.97 -0.12 -16.77
N VAL A 263 -9.00 0.75 -17.04
CA VAL A 263 -8.76 1.95 -16.22
C VAL A 263 -9.87 2.98 -16.41
N HIS A 264 -10.35 3.15 -17.64
CA HIS A 264 -11.41 4.11 -17.98
C HIS A 264 -12.76 3.74 -17.37
N ASP A 265 -13.20 2.49 -17.50
CA ASP A 265 -14.49 2.04 -16.95
C ASP A 265 -14.45 2.07 -15.43
N THR A 266 -13.35 1.61 -14.85
CA THR A 266 -13.09 1.70 -13.41
C THR A 266 -13.12 3.15 -12.92
N MET A 267 -12.61 4.10 -13.71
CA MET A 267 -12.65 5.53 -13.40
C MET A 267 -14.08 6.05 -13.34
N LEU A 268 -14.93 5.68 -14.31
CA LEU A 268 -16.34 6.07 -14.33
C LEU A 268 -17.10 5.48 -13.13
N GLU A 269 -16.90 4.19 -12.84
CA GLU A 269 -17.48 3.52 -11.68
C GLU A 269 -17.03 4.19 -10.37
N LEU A 270 -15.75 4.54 -10.26
CA LEU A 270 -15.20 5.20 -9.09
C LEU A 270 -15.75 6.62 -8.93
N ALA A 271 -15.85 7.40 -10.00
CA ALA A 271 -16.45 8.73 -9.96
C ALA A 271 -17.90 8.70 -9.48
N ALA A 272 -18.68 7.73 -9.98
CA ALA A 272 -20.04 7.48 -9.53
C ALA A 272 -20.08 7.02 -8.06
N PHE A 273 -19.24 6.06 -7.68
CA PHE A 273 -19.14 5.57 -6.30
C PHE A 273 -18.77 6.68 -5.32
N LEU A 274 -17.98 7.67 -5.73
CA LEU A 274 -17.57 8.80 -4.90
C LEU A 274 -18.59 9.95 -4.87
N ASP A 275 -19.68 9.86 -5.64
CA ASP A 275 -20.63 10.97 -5.88
C ASP A 275 -19.91 12.27 -6.28
N LEU A 276 -18.91 12.17 -7.15
CA LEU A 276 -18.18 13.37 -7.58
C LEU A 276 -19.08 14.26 -8.44
N PRO A 277 -18.96 15.60 -8.30
CA PRO A 277 -19.60 16.49 -9.24
C PRO A 277 -18.97 16.33 -10.63
N ARG A 278 -19.61 16.94 -11.62
CA ARG A 278 -19.02 17.01 -12.97
C ARG A 278 -17.63 17.63 -12.90
N PHE A 279 -16.70 17.00 -13.61
CA PHE A 279 -15.36 17.51 -13.77
C PHE A 279 -15.38 18.87 -14.48
N PRO A 280 -14.36 19.73 -14.26
CA PRO A 280 -14.28 21.02 -14.94
C PRO A 280 -14.36 20.87 -16.46
N GLU A 281 -15.19 21.69 -17.11
CA GLU A 281 -15.40 21.60 -18.56
C GLU A 281 -14.09 21.83 -19.34
N VAL A 282 -13.92 21.14 -20.46
CA VAL A 282 -12.77 21.33 -21.35
C VAL A 282 -13.02 22.58 -22.20
N THR A 283 -12.28 23.64 -21.93
CA THR A 283 -12.35 24.89 -22.71
C THR A 283 -11.37 24.87 -23.88
N PRO A 284 -11.52 25.74 -24.90
CA PRO A 284 -10.57 25.83 -26.02
C PRO A 284 -9.11 26.10 -25.62
N SER A 285 -8.90 26.68 -24.44
CA SER A 285 -7.58 26.92 -23.85
C SER A 285 -6.99 25.73 -23.08
N CYS A 286 -7.75 24.66 -22.87
CA CYS A 286 -7.27 23.47 -22.18
C CYS A 286 -6.41 22.61 -23.12
N PHE A 287 -5.32 22.04 -22.59
CA PHE A 287 -4.49 21.10 -23.36
C PHE A 287 -5.21 19.82 -23.77
N LEU A 288 -6.26 19.44 -23.03
CA LEU A 288 -7.14 18.32 -23.36
C LEU A 288 -8.22 18.67 -24.39
N HIS A 289 -8.27 19.91 -24.90
CA HIS A 289 -9.19 20.29 -25.96
C HIS A 289 -8.86 19.50 -27.24
N PRO A 290 -9.87 19.01 -27.99
CA PRO A 290 -9.64 18.23 -29.20
C PRO A 290 -8.66 18.90 -30.18
N ASP A 291 -8.79 20.20 -30.44
CA ASP A 291 -7.89 20.92 -31.35
C ASP A 291 -6.43 20.90 -30.87
N MET A 292 -6.21 21.06 -29.56
CA MET A 292 -4.87 21.05 -28.96
C MET A 292 -4.26 19.64 -29.00
N LEU A 293 -5.07 18.61 -28.73
CA LEU A 293 -4.66 17.21 -28.82
C LEU A 293 -4.34 16.82 -30.27
N CYS A 294 -5.16 17.25 -31.24
CA CYS A 294 -4.88 17.04 -32.67
C CYS A 294 -3.53 17.66 -33.05
N MET A 295 -3.28 18.92 -32.67
CA MET A 295 -1.99 19.56 -32.93
C MET A 295 -0.83 18.83 -32.26
N LYS A 296 -0.99 18.40 -30.99
CA LYS A 296 0.00 17.58 -30.28
C LYS A 296 0.33 16.31 -31.07
N TYR A 297 -0.68 15.54 -31.47
CA TYR A 297 -0.47 14.28 -32.18
C TYR A 297 0.09 14.48 -33.59
N LEU A 298 -0.31 15.52 -34.32
CA LEU A 298 0.27 15.86 -35.62
C LEU A 298 1.77 16.19 -35.49
N MET A 299 2.14 16.96 -34.47
CA MET A 299 3.53 17.28 -34.17
C MET A 299 4.33 16.04 -33.76
N GLU A 300 3.79 15.19 -32.89
CA GLU A 300 4.44 13.93 -32.46
C GLU A 300 4.63 12.95 -33.63
N ALA A 301 3.68 12.91 -34.57
CA ALA A 301 3.75 12.10 -35.77
C ALA A 301 4.62 12.71 -36.89
N ASN A 302 5.15 13.93 -36.69
CA ASN A 302 5.87 14.71 -37.71
C ASN A 302 5.08 14.85 -39.04
N LEU A 303 3.76 14.99 -38.95
CA LEU A 303 2.91 15.19 -40.12
C LEU A 303 2.93 16.66 -40.55
N PRO A 304 2.90 16.97 -41.86
CA PRO A 304 2.82 18.35 -42.31
C PRO A 304 1.53 18.98 -41.79
N GLY A 305 1.63 20.20 -41.23
CA GLY A 305 0.46 21.00 -40.93
C GLY A 305 -0.23 21.39 -42.25
N GLU A 306 -1.53 21.13 -42.36
CA GLU A 306 -2.34 21.61 -43.48
C GLU A 306 -2.42 23.15 -43.50
#